data_AF-A0A4P8SF76-F1
#
_entry.id   AF-A0A4P8SF76-F1
#
_cell.length_a   1.000
_cell.length_b   1.000
_cell.length_c   1.000
_cell.angle_alpha   90.00
_cell.angle_beta   90.00
_cell.angle_gamma   90.00
#
_symmetry.space_group_name_H-M   'P 1'
#
loop_
_entity.id
_entity.type
_entity.pdbx_description
1 polymer ?
#
loop_
_entity_poly.entity_id
_entity_poly.type
_entity_poly.pdbx_seq_one_letter_code
_entity_poly.pdbx_strand_id
1 'polypeptide(L)'
;MAIPIYLWLKDEAGNAIQGSVKVQGREESVELNTFHHAVSLPVTEHSGSITGICEYLPIIFNKEIDCSSTYLYRALVTRIRAPSGWASEGCIILGRLTRERMFNSGDRMLRVVR
;
A
#
# COMPACT_ATOMS: atom_id res chain seq x y z
N MET A 1 22.80 6.12 0.54
CA MET A 1 21.98 5.06 1.18
C MET A 1 20.57 5.19 0.65
N ALA A 2 19.89 4.09 0.37
CA ALA A 2 18.49 4.12 -0.06
C ALA A 2 17.60 4.52 1.13
N ILE A 3 16.58 5.35 0.87
CA ILE A 3 15.60 5.74 1.87
C ILE A 3 14.54 4.62 1.91
N PRO A 4 14.27 4.02 3.09
CA PRO A 4 13.27 2.96 3.21
C PRO A 4 11.85 3.55 3.16
N ILE A 5 10.87 2.67 2.95
CA ILE A 5 9.46 3.06 2.91
C ILE A 5 8.92 3.06 4.34
N TYR A 6 8.10 4.06 4.69
CA TYR A 6 7.48 4.17 6.00
C TYR A 6 5.98 3.99 5.89
N LEU A 7 5.42 3.09 6.70
CA LEU A 7 4.01 2.71 6.66
C LEU A 7 3.32 3.08 7.97
N TRP A 8 2.20 3.81 7.88
CA TRP A 8 1.31 4.06 9.01
C TRP A 8 0.11 3.14 8.89
N LEU A 9 -0.14 2.39 9.96
CA LEU A 9 -1.24 1.44 10.06
C LEU A 9 -2.25 1.91 11.11
N LYS A 10 -3.52 1.63 10.84
CA LYS A 10 -4.63 1.85 11.75
C LYS A 10 -5.47 0.58 11.88
N ASP A 11 -5.90 0.29 13.10
CA ASP A 11 -6.87 -0.76 13.36
C ASP A 11 -8.29 -0.38 12.88
N GLU A 12 -9.25 -1.28 13.04
CA GLU A 12 -10.64 -1.04 12.68
C GLU A 12 -11.31 0.08 13.49
N ALA A 13 -10.83 0.33 14.71
CA ALA A 13 -11.30 1.41 15.58
C ALA A 13 -10.61 2.76 15.28
N GLY A 14 -9.69 2.79 14.32
CA GLY A 14 -8.94 3.98 13.93
C GLY A 14 -7.72 4.28 14.82
N ASN A 15 -7.38 3.41 15.77
CA ASN A 15 -6.18 3.54 16.59
C ASN A 15 -4.94 3.27 15.74
N ALA A 16 -3.88 4.05 15.97
CA ALA A 16 -2.61 3.84 15.29
C ALA A 16 -1.93 2.55 15.78
N ILE A 17 -1.50 1.72 14.84
CA ILE A 17 -0.63 0.57 15.12
C ILE A 17 0.80 1.10 15.00
N GLN A 18 1.42 1.30 16.15
CA GLN A 18 2.76 1.88 16.24
C GLN A 18 3.81 0.87 15.74
N GLY A 19 4.68 1.32 14.84
CA GLY A 19 5.95 0.67 14.51
C GLY A 19 7.10 1.23 15.35
N SER A 20 8.31 0.70 15.16
CA SER A 20 9.47 1.03 16.01
C SER A 20 10.35 2.18 15.49
N VAL A 21 9.95 2.87 14.43
CA VAL A 21 10.74 3.95 13.83
C VAL A 21 10.83 5.15 14.77
N LYS A 22 12.07 5.65 14.96
CA LYS A 22 12.39 6.86 15.77
C LYS A 22 12.94 8.01 14.92
N VAL A 23 12.85 7.91 13.60
CA VAL A 23 13.32 8.94 12.68
C VAL A 23 12.42 10.17 12.80
N GLN A 24 13.04 11.34 12.90
CA GLN A 24 12.32 12.61 13.05
C GLN A 24 11.33 12.83 11.89
N GLY A 25 10.07 13.12 12.21
CA GLY A 25 8.99 13.31 11.24
C GLY A 25 8.42 12.01 10.65
N ARG A 26 8.90 10.85 11.10
CA ARG A 26 8.44 9.51 10.71
C ARG A 26 8.28 8.59 11.91
N GLU A 27 8.11 9.17 13.09
CA GLU A 27 8.01 8.43 14.34
C GLU A 27 6.80 7.49 14.32
N GLU A 28 6.95 6.35 15.00
CA GLU A 28 5.89 5.35 15.19
C GLU A 28 5.38 4.71 13.89
N SER A 29 6.05 4.97 12.77
CA SER A 29 5.81 4.28 11.51
C SER A 29 6.48 2.91 11.50
N VAL A 30 6.04 2.07 10.58
CA VAL A 30 6.63 0.77 10.30
C VAL A 30 7.59 0.92 9.11
N GLU A 31 8.85 0.58 9.32
CA GLU A 31 9.84 0.57 8.25
C GLU A 31 9.67 -0.68 7.38
N LEU A 32 9.62 -0.48 6.05
CA LEU A 32 9.55 -1.56 5.07
C LEU A 32 10.86 -1.61 4.27
N ASN A 33 11.40 -2.82 4.17
CA ASN A 33 12.59 -3.12 3.39
C ASN A 33 12.24 -3.33 1.92
N THR A 34 11.10 -3.99 1.65
CA THR A 34 10.61 -4.20 0.28
C THR A 34 9.10 -3.99 0.21
N PHE A 35 8.63 -3.56 -0.96
CA PHE A 35 7.23 -3.38 -1.28
C PHE A 35 6.97 -3.86 -2.71
N HIS A 36 5.99 -4.74 -2.87
CA HIS A 36 5.57 -5.31 -4.15
C HIS A 36 4.06 -5.21 -4.26
N HIS A 37 3.60 -4.67 -5.38
CA HIS A 37 2.20 -4.67 -5.77
C HIS A 37 2.13 -4.86 -7.28
N ALA A 38 1.22 -5.72 -7.72
CA ALA A 38 0.98 -5.98 -9.13
C ALA A 38 -0.50 -5.79 -9.46
N VAL A 39 -0.74 -5.36 -10.69
CA VAL A 39 -2.07 -5.32 -11.30
C VAL A 39 -1.96 -6.07 -12.60
N SER A 40 -2.83 -7.05 -12.79
CA SER A 40 -2.87 -7.88 -13.99
C SER A 40 -4.07 -7.48 -14.84
N LEU A 41 -3.91 -7.48 -16.16
CA LEU A 41 -5.01 -7.37 -17.11
C LEU A 41 -5.17 -8.75 -17.76
N PRO A 42 -6.32 -9.43 -17.58
CA PRO A 42 -6.50 -10.74 -18.16
C PRO A 42 -6.55 -10.61 -19.70
N VAL A 43 -5.77 -11.45 -20.37
CA VAL A 43 -5.66 -11.51 -21.83
C VAL A 43 -5.92 -12.92 -22.33
N THR A 44 -6.46 -13.04 -23.55
CA THR A 44 -6.58 -14.34 -24.23
C THR A 44 -5.21 -14.92 -24.57
N GLU A 45 -5.02 -16.22 -24.37
CA GLU A 45 -3.72 -16.89 -24.61
C GLU A 45 -3.26 -16.82 -26.07
N HIS A 46 -4.19 -16.85 -27.04
CA HIS A 46 -3.85 -16.95 -28.45
C HIS A 46 -3.77 -15.58 -29.16
N SER A 47 -4.56 -14.59 -28.74
CA SER A 47 -4.63 -13.28 -29.43
C SER A 47 -4.12 -12.12 -28.60
N GLY A 48 -3.78 -12.33 -27.31
CA GLY A 48 -3.37 -11.26 -26.39
C GLY A 48 -4.44 -10.18 -26.19
N SER A 49 -5.69 -10.47 -26.55
CA SER A 49 -6.80 -9.53 -26.48
C SER A 49 -7.32 -9.46 -25.05
N ILE A 50 -7.61 -8.26 -24.56
CA ILE A 50 -8.08 -8.04 -23.19
C ILE A 50 -9.46 -8.69 -23.04
N THR A 51 -9.60 -9.59 -22.07
CA THR A 51 -10.83 -10.36 -21.83
C THR A 51 -11.66 -9.83 -20.68
N GLY A 52 -11.11 -8.96 -19.84
CA GLY A 52 -11.77 -8.52 -18.62
C GLY A 52 -11.20 -7.26 -18.00
N ILE A 53 -11.65 -7.01 -16.78
CA ILE A 53 -11.23 -5.86 -15.96
C ILE A 53 -9.88 -6.13 -15.28
N CYS A 54 -9.19 -5.07 -14.87
CA CYS A 54 -7.96 -5.19 -14.09
C CYS A 54 -8.17 -6.03 -12.82
N GLU A 55 -7.30 -6.99 -12.61
CA GLU A 55 -7.18 -7.78 -11.39
C GLU A 55 -6.09 -7.19 -10.49
N TYR A 56 -6.45 -6.85 -9.26
CA TYR A 56 -5.50 -6.33 -8.28
C TYR A 56 -4.90 -7.48 -7.48
N LEU A 57 -3.59 -7.66 -7.58
CA LEU A 57 -2.89 -8.66 -6.78
C LEU A 57 -2.62 -8.13 -5.37
N PRO A 58 -2.47 -9.02 -4.37
CA PRO A 58 -2.13 -8.65 -3.02
C PRO A 58 -0.89 -7.76 -2.95
N ILE A 59 -0.89 -6.85 -1.98
CA ILE A 59 0.30 -6.11 -1.61
C ILE A 59 1.17 -7.03 -0.75
N ILE A 60 2.44 -7.16 -1.13
CA ILE A 60 3.43 -7.97 -0.42
C ILE A 60 4.55 -7.02 0.02
N PHE A 61 4.88 -7.03 1.31
CA PHE A 61 5.97 -6.21 1.83
C PHE A 61 6.78 -6.99 2.85
N ASN A 62 8.06 -6.65 2.95
CA ASN A 62 8.95 -7.16 3.97
C ASN A 62 9.26 -6.04 4.96
N LYS A 63 9.17 -6.36 6.24
CA LYS A 63 9.53 -5.48 7.36
C LYS A 63 10.38 -6.25 8.36
N GLU A 64 11.19 -5.54 9.12
CA GLU A 64 11.89 -6.13 10.27
C GLU A 64 10.92 -6.45 11.41
N ILE A 65 11.30 -7.31 12.34
CA ILE A 65 10.45 -7.61 13.51
C ILE A 65 10.45 -6.39 14.43
N ASP A 66 9.26 -5.84 14.68
CA ASP A 66 9.09 -4.62 15.48
C ASP A 66 7.81 -4.71 16.33
N CYS A 67 7.45 -3.65 17.04
CA CYS A 67 6.25 -3.62 17.89
C CYS A 67 4.93 -3.83 17.12
N SER A 68 4.88 -3.55 15.82
CA SER A 68 3.69 -3.80 14.98
C SER A 68 3.53 -5.27 14.56
N SER A 69 4.60 -6.09 14.63
CA SER A 69 4.58 -7.50 14.20
C SER A 69 3.51 -8.32 14.94
N THR A 70 3.41 -8.17 16.26
CA THR A 70 2.41 -8.91 17.06
C THR A 70 0.99 -8.56 16.66
N TYR A 71 0.72 -7.30 16.32
CA TYR A 71 -0.58 -6.86 15.82
C TYR A 71 -0.91 -7.48 14.46
N LEU A 72 0.07 -7.54 13.55
CA LEU A 72 -0.11 -8.14 12.22
C LEU A 72 -0.37 -9.66 12.33
N TYR A 73 0.36 -10.36 13.19
CA TYR A 73 0.11 -11.79 13.44
C TYR A 73 -1.26 -12.03 14.09
N ARG A 74 -1.66 -11.18 15.03
CA ARG A 74 -3.00 -11.25 15.62
C ARG A 74 -4.08 -11.08 14.56
N ALA A 75 -3.97 -10.06 13.71
CA ALA A 75 -4.92 -9.81 12.62
C ALA A 75 -5.06 -11.02 11.67
N LEU A 76 -3.94 -11.69 11.36
CA LEU A 76 -3.92 -12.91 10.55
C LEU A 76 -4.70 -14.06 11.19
N VAL A 77 -4.47 -14.31 12.49
CA VAL A 77 -5.09 -15.43 13.22
C VAL A 77 -6.58 -15.20 13.47
N THR A 78 -6.95 -13.99 13.89
CA THR A 78 -8.34 -13.68 14.26
C THR A 78 -9.24 -13.45 13.04
N ARG A 79 -8.70 -13.47 11.81
CA ARG A 79 -9.40 -13.12 10.56
C ARG A 79 -10.14 -11.79 10.66
N ILE A 80 -9.60 -10.86 11.46
CA ILE A 80 -10.09 -9.49 11.56
C ILE A 80 -9.71 -8.80 10.24
N ARG A 81 -10.46 -7.77 9.82
CA ARG A 81 -10.15 -7.04 8.60
C ARG A 81 -8.72 -6.52 8.68
N ALA A 82 -7.98 -6.64 7.59
CA ALA A 82 -6.62 -6.15 7.54
C ALA A 82 -6.57 -4.67 7.95
N PRO A 83 -5.56 -4.25 8.74
CA PRO A 83 -5.43 -2.87 9.15
C PRO A 83 -5.32 -1.96 7.93
N SER A 84 -5.98 -0.81 7.99
CA SER A 84 -5.93 0.18 6.93
C SER A 84 -4.71 1.05 7.11
N GLY A 85 -4.02 1.42 6.02
CA GLY A 85 -2.80 2.19 6.14
C GLY A 85 -2.44 2.95 4.88
N TRP A 86 -1.52 3.89 5.04
CA TRP A 86 -0.92 4.65 3.96
C TRP A 86 0.59 4.66 4.17
N ALA A 87 1.34 4.54 3.06
CA ALA A 87 2.79 4.62 3.08
C ALA A 87 3.23 6.02 2.64
N SER A 88 4.23 6.59 3.31
CA SER A 88 4.89 7.82 2.86
C SER A 88 6.17 7.49 2.10
N GLU A 89 6.33 8.21 0.99
CA GLU A 89 7.45 8.29 0.03
C GLU A 89 8.15 6.98 -0.37
N GLY A 90 7.94 6.66 -1.66
CA GLY A 90 8.23 5.40 -2.34
C GLY A 90 7.09 5.01 -3.29
N CYS A 91 5.87 5.52 -3.04
CA CYS A 91 4.71 5.43 -3.94
C CYS A 91 3.75 6.61 -3.69
N ILE A 92 3.13 7.11 -4.75
CA ILE A 92 2.42 8.40 -4.84
C ILE A 92 1.15 8.41 -3.97
N ILE A 93 0.97 9.43 -3.12
CA ILE A 93 -0.31 9.70 -2.46
C ILE A 93 -1.12 10.65 -3.36
N LEU A 94 -2.09 10.11 -4.10
CA LEU A 94 -3.13 10.91 -4.74
C LEU A 94 -4.30 11.07 -3.76
N GLY A 95 -4.79 12.31 -3.60
CA GLY A 95 -5.98 12.59 -2.80
C GLY A 95 -7.21 11.82 -3.31
N ARG A 96 -8.19 11.54 -2.44
CA ARG A 96 -9.35 10.68 -2.75
C ARG A 96 -10.09 11.07 -4.04
N LEU A 97 -10.33 12.36 -4.25
CA LEU A 97 -10.96 12.89 -5.48
C LEU A 97 -10.07 12.71 -6.70
N THR A 98 -8.75 12.87 -6.56
CA THR A 98 -7.76 12.65 -7.62
C THR A 98 -7.67 11.18 -7.98
N ARG A 99 -7.77 10.29 -6.99
CA ARG A 99 -7.80 8.84 -7.16
C ARG A 99 -9.07 8.38 -7.86
N GLU A 100 -10.24 8.89 -7.44
CA GLU A 100 -11.54 8.59 -8.06
C GLU A 100 -11.64 9.16 -9.48
N ARG A 101 -11.08 10.36 -9.75
CA ARG A 101 -10.94 10.89 -11.11
C ARG A 101 -9.98 10.06 -11.95
N MET A 102 -8.86 9.61 -11.40
CA MET A 102 -7.90 8.76 -12.12
C MET A 102 -8.54 7.46 -12.61
N PHE A 103 -9.30 6.77 -11.75
CA PHE A 103 -9.96 5.51 -12.11
C PHE A 103 -11.04 5.68 -13.17
N ASN A 104 -11.66 6.86 -13.26
CA ASN A 104 -12.77 7.13 -14.18
C ASN A 104 -12.38 7.91 -15.46
N SER A 105 -11.17 8.50 -15.52
CA SER A 105 -10.80 9.48 -16.57
C SER A 105 -10.09 8.89 -17.79
N GLY A 106 -9.61 7.64 -17.74
CA GLY A 106 -8.95 6.97 -18.88
C GLY A 106 -7.59 7.53 -19.34
N ASP A 107 -7.15 8.68 -18.80
CA ASP A 107 -5.90 9.33 -19.20
C ASP A 107 -4.64 8.75 -18.54
N ARG A 108 -3.58 8.57 -19.33
CA ARG A 108 -2.34 7.84 -18.95
C ARG A 108 -1.14 8.72 -18.58
N MET A 109 -1.27 10.05 -18.48
CA MET A 109 -0.17 10.92 -18.04
C MET A 109 -0.55 11.83 -16.87
N LEU A 110 0.22 11.70 -15.78
CA LEU A 110 0.21 12.58 -14.61
C LEU A 110 1.11 13.80 -14.85
N ARG A 111 0.52 14.98 -14.98
CA ARG A 111 1.26 16.26 -14.93
C ARG A 111 1.00 16.92 -13.57
N VAL A 112 1.97 16.83 -12.66
CA VAL A 112 1.92 17.54 -11.38
C VAL A 112 2.31 18.99 -11.65
N VAL A 113 1.31 19.86 -11.79
CA VAL A 113 1.53 21.31 -11.80
C VAL A 113 1.45 21.78 -10.35
N ARG A 114 2.46 22.58 -9.97
CA ARG A 114 2.61 23.17 -8.65
C ARG A 114 1.51 24.19 -8.36
#